data_AF-A0A2G9XJ41-F1
#
_entry.id   AF-A0A2G9XJ41-F1
#
_cell.length_a   1.000
_cell.length_b   1.000
_cell.length_c   1.000
_cell.angle_alpha   90.00
_cell.angle_beta   90.00
_cell.angle_gamma   90.00
#
_symmetry.space_group_name_H-M   'P 1'
#
loop_
_entity.id
_entity.type
_entity.pdbx_description
1 polymer ?
#
loop_
_entity_poly.entity_id
_entity_poly.type
_entity_poly.pdbx_seq_one_letter_code
_entity_poly.pdbx_strand_id
1 'polypeptide(L)'
;MAKLSGGGVCRNIIDQYPRKIETAKSIPVRVKRVQSILGADIKGDEILHILESLEMDVRREEKETYLVAPPSFRVDLWREIDIIEEIARIRGYDRIPATLPVVSLAPVRQEARKALEDRIR
;
A
#
# COMPACT_ATOMS: atom_id res chain seq x y z
N MET A 1 28.66 -13.94 -21.55
CA MET A 1 29.95 -14.58 -21.95
C MET A 1 29.88 -15.23 -23.32
N ALA A 2 28.99 -16.19 -23.62
CA ALA A 2 28.86 -16.77 -24.99
C ALA A 2 28.87 -15.75 -26.15
N LYS A 3 28.05 -14.69 -26.06
CA LYS A 3 27.99 -13.59 -27.05
C LYS A 3 29.26 -12.73 -27.13
N LEU A 4 30.06 -12.71 -26.06
CA LEU A 4 31.27 -11.89 -25.92
C LEU A 4 32.57 -12.69 -26.13
N SER A 5 32.53 -14.01 -25.99
CA SER A 5 33.71 -14.89 -25.95
C SER A 5 33.67 -16.03 -26.97
N GLY A 6 32.62 -16.14 -27.80
CA GLY A 6 32.48 -17.19 -28.80
C GLY A 6 32.16 -18.59 -28.24
N GLY A 7 31.88 -18.70 -26.93
CA GLY A 7 31.47 -19.96 -26.31
C GLY A 7 30.01 -20.33 -26.62
N GLY A 8 29.67 -21.61 -26.53
CA GLY A 8 28.30 -22.11 -26.71
C GLY A 8 27.49 -22.14 -25.40
N VAL A 9 26.17 -21.95 -25.49
CA VAL A 9 25.25 -22.13 -24.35
C VAL A 9 24.75 -23.58 -24.34
N CYS A 10 24.85 -24.27 -23.20
CA CYS A 10 24.29 -25.60 -23.04
C CYS A 10 22.76 -25.57 -23.17
N ARG A 11 22.19 -26.58 -23.84
CA ARG A 11 20.76 -26.61 -24.20
C ARG A 11 19.80 -26.86 -23.04
N ASN A 12 20.30 -27.48 -21.96
CA ASN A 12 19.47 -27.85 -20.82
C ASN A 12 19.61 -26.84 -19.70
N ILE A 13 18.49 -26.59 -19.01
CA ILE A 13 18.40 -25.72 -17.84
C ILE A 13 17.93 -26.58 -16.67
N ILE A 14 18.56 -26.40 -15.52
CA ILE A 14 18.09 -26.94 -14.25
C ILE A 14 17.51 -25.75 -13.47
N ASP A 15 16.20 -25.79 -13.22
CA ASP A 15 15.50 -24.79 -12.39
C ASP A 15 14.96 -25.48 -11.13
N GLN A 16 15.76 -25.41 -10.06
CA GLN A 16 15.41 -25.99 -8.76
C GLN A 16 14.81 -24.90 -7.87
N TYR A 17 13.50 -25.01 -7.59
CA TYR A 17 12.77 -24.06 -6.74
C TYR A 17 12.09 -24.75 -5.54
N PRO A 18 12.88 -25.24 -4.56
CA PRO A 18 12.38 -26.12 -3.50
C PRO A 18 11.47 -25.41 -2.48
N ARG A 19 11.60 -24.10 -2.32
CA ARG A 19 10.71 -23.27 -1.50
C ARG A 19 10.15 -22.15 -2.35
N LYS A 20 8.88 -22.28 -2.70
CA LYS A 20 8.16 -21.25 -3.44
C LYS A 20 7.94 -20.05 -2.52
N ILE A 21 8.25 -18.86 -3.02
CA ILE A 21 7.91 -17.61 -2.33
C ILE A 21 6.39 -17.46 -2.40
N GLU A 22 5.77 -17.23 -1.25
CA GLU A 22 4.35 -16.98 -1.15
C GLU A 22 4.08 -15.48 -1.28
N THR A 23 3.05 -15.13 -2.04
CA THR A 23 2.44 -13.81 -2.06
C THR A 23 0.97 -13.91 -1.74
N ALA A 24 0.37 -12.80 -1.35
CA ALA A 24 -1.07 -12.73 -1.16
C ALA A 24 -1.78 -13.11 -2.46
N LYS A 25 -2.75 -14.03 -2.36
CA LYS A 25 -3.49 -14.54 -3.53
C LYS A 25 -4.68 -13.67 -3.90
N SER A 26 -5.22 -12.96 -2.93
CA SER A 26 -6.43 -12.15 -3.08
C SER A 26 -6.60 -11.26 -1.86
N ILE A 27 -6.36 -9.97 -2.04
CA ILE A 27 -6.55 -8.94 -1.03
C ILE A 27 -7.84 -8.18 -1.40
N PRO A 28 -8.88 -8.18 -0.56
CA PRO A 28 -10.07 -7.39 -0.81
C PRO A 28 -9.77 -5.90 -0.58
N VAL A 29 -10.05 -5.08 -1.60
CA VAL A 29 -9.87 -3.63 -1.61
C VAL A 29 -11.20 -2.95 -1.87
N ARG A 30 -11.71 -2.28 -0.84
CA ARG A 30 -13.02 -1.60 -0.90
C ARG A 30 -12.82 -0.14 -1.22
N VAL A 31 -13.48 0.37 -2.25
CA VAL A 31 -13.35 1.79 -2.66
C VAL A 31 -13.65 2.74 -1.49
N LYS A 32 -14.72 2.48 -0.72
CA LYS A 32 -15.05 3.27 0.47
C LYS A 32 -13.96 3.27 1.54
N ARG A 33 -13.22 2.16 1.69
CA ARG A 33 -12.11 2.07 2.65
C ARG A 33 -10.92 2.88 2.18
N VAL A 34 -10.59 2.81 0.90
CA VAL A 34 -9.56 3.66 0.26
C VAL A 34 -9.87 5.13 0.51
N GLN A 35 -11.10 5.56 0.19
CA GLN A 35 -11.56 6.94 0.38
C GLN A 35 -11.51 7.37 1.86
N SER A 36 -11.94 6.49 2.78
CA SER A 36 -11.92 6.77 4.22
C SER A 36 -10.51 6.90 4.80
N ILE A 37 -9.55 6.10 4.33
CA ILE A 37 -8.17 6.15 4.83
C ILE A 37 -7.42 7.34 4.24
N LEU A 38 -7.62 7.62 2.95
CA LEU A 38 -6.94 8.72 2.26
C LEU A 38 -7.65 10.07 2.41
N GLY A 39 -8.85 10.11 2.99
CA GLY A 39 -9.63 11.33 3.14
C GLY A 39 -9.95 12.02 1.82
N ALA A 40 -10.03 11.28 0.71
CA ALA A 40 -10.20 11.79 -0.63
C ALA A 40 -11.26 11.00 -1.39
N ASP A 41 -12.06 11.69 -2.22
CA ASP A 41 -12.98 11.04 -3.15
C ASP A 41 -12.19 10.55 -4.37
N ILE A 42 -11.95 9.24 -4.40
CA ILE A 42 -11.20 8.55 -5.46
C ILE A 42 -12.16 7.58 -6.14
N LYS A 43 -12.26 7.68 -7.46
CA LYS A 43 -13.16 6.82 -8.25
C LYS A 43 -12.61 5.40 -8.34
N GLY A 44 -13.51 4.41 -8.40
CA GLY A 44 -13.12 3.01 -8.60
C GLY A 44 -12.26 2.79 -9.85
N ASP A 45 -12.58 3.47 -10.96
CA ASP A 45 -11.82 3.36 -12.21
C ASP A 45 -10.38 3.91 -12.08
N GLU A 46 -10.16 4.96 -11.27
CA GLU A 46 -8.83 5.49 -10.97
C GLU A 46 -8.02 4.48 -10.14
N ILE A 47 -8.65 3.88 -9.12
CA ILE A 47 -8.04 2.82 -8.31
C ILE A 47 -7.64 1.63 -9.18
N LEU A 48 -8.55 1.17 -10.04
CA LEU A 48 -8.29 0.06 -10.96
C LEU A 48 -7.09 0.36 -11.85
N HIS A 49 -7.06 1.54 -12.49
CA HIS A 49 -5.98 1.93 -13.39
C HIS A 49 -4.62 1.99 -12.67
N ILE A 50 -4.58 2.53 -11.45
CA ILE A 50 -3.36 2.58 -10.64
C ILE A 50 -2.86 1.17 -10.34
N LEU A 51 -3.74 0.27 -9.89
CA LEU A 51 -3.36 -1.08 -9.50
C LEU A 51 -2.89 -1.91 -10.71
N GLU A 52 -3.57 -1.80 -11.85
CA GLU A 52 -3.14 -2.45 -13.10
C GLU A 52 -1.78 -1.92 -13.58
N SER A 53 -1.50 -0.61 -13.42
CA SER A 53 -0.20 -0.02 -13.77
C SER A 53 0.97 -0.54 -12.90
N LEU A 54 0.65 -1.13 -11.75
CA LEU A 54 1.60 -1.75 -10.82
C LEU A 54 1.71 -3.28 -11.01
N GLU A 55 1.20 -3.81 -12.13
CA GLU A 55 1.19 -5.25 -12.46
C GLU A 55 0.39 -6.11 -11.47
N MET A 56 -0.58 -5.52 -10.76
CA MET A 56 -1.49 -6.27 -9.89
C MET A 56 -2.55 -6.98 -10.75
N ASP A 57 -2.88 -8.25 -10.43
CA ASP A 57 -4.08 -8.90 -10.98
C ASP A 57 -5.29 -8.41 -10.19
N VAL A 58 -6.19 -7.68 -10.86
CA VAL A 58 -7.35 -7.05 -10.24
C VAL A 58 -8.63 -7.65 -10.82
N ARG A 59 -9.48 -8.19 -9.94
CA ARG A 59 -10.79 -8.74 -10.31
C ARG A 59 -11.89 -8.01 -9.58
N ARG A 60 -12.95 -7.66 -10.29
CA ARG A 60 -14.14 -7.07 -9.69
C ARG A 60 -15.03 -8.19 -9.14
N GLU A 61 -15.41 -8.10 -7.88
CA GLU A 61 -16.28 -9.09 -7.22
C GLU A 61 -17.70 -8.53 -7.03
N GLU A 62 -17.87 -7.58 -6.09
CA GLU A 62 -19.15 -6.93 -5.76
C GLU A 62 -19.19 -5.45 -6.19
N LYS A 63 -20.29 -4.74 -5.87
CA LYS A 63 -20.35 -3.27 -6.05
C LYS A 63 -19.30 -2.61 -5.15
N GLU A 64 -18.29 -2.01 -5.79
CA GLU A 64 -17.22 -1.20 -5.17
C GLU A 64 -16.14 -1.98 -4.38
N THR A 65 -15.97 -3.26 -4.68
CA THR A 65 -14.88 -4.09 -4.13
C THR A 65 -14.07 -4.76 -5.24
N TYR A 66 -12.74 -4.67 -5.12
CA TYR A 66 -11.77 -5.36 -5.98
C TYR A 66 -11.02 -6.43 -5.19
N LEU A 67 -10.76 -7.57 -5.82
CA LEU A 67 -9.83 -8.58 -5.35
C LEU A 67 -8.49 -8.37 -6.05
N VAL A 68 -7.44 -8.12 -5.28
CA VAL A 68 -6.12 -7.72 -5.79
C VAL A 68 -5.10 -8.79 -5.43
N ALA A 69 -4.40 -9.32 -6.43
CA ALA A 69 -3.28 -10.24 -6.22
C ALA A 69 -1.97 -9.57 -6.67
N PRO A 70 -1.03 -9.30 -5.76
CA PRO A 70 0.25 -8.71 -6.11
C PRO A 70 1.16 -9.67 -6.90
N PRO A 71 2.03 -9.13 -7.77
CA PRO A 71 3.01 -9.93 -8.52
C PRO A 71 4.04 -10.55 -7.57
N SER A 72 4.71 -11.62 -8.03
CA SER A 72 5.60 -12.44 -7.20
C SER A 72 6.78 -11.69 -6.57
N PHE A 73 7.19 -10.56 -7.16
CA PHE A 73 8.27 -9.72 -6.63
C PHE A 73 7.82 -8.76 -5.51
N ARG A 74 6.51 -8.63 -5.27
CA ARG A 74 5.92 -7.80 -4.20
C ARG A 74 5.57 -8.63 -2.97
N VAL A 75 6.61 -9.05 -2.26
CA VAL A 75 6.50 -9.85 -1.03
C VAL A 75 6.05 -9.04 0.19
N ASP A 76 5.98 -7.72 0.05
CA ASP A 76 5.59 -6.75 1.08
C ASP A 76 4.07 -6.50 1.17
N LEU A 77 3.30 -6.91 0.15
CA LEU A 77 1.87 -6.63 0.04
C LEU A 77 1.02 -7.80 0.54
N TRP A 78 0.40 -7.64 1.72
CA TRP A 78 -0.39 -8.71 2.35
C TRP A 78 -1.79 -8.28 2.76
N ARG A 79 -2.00 -6.99 2.99
CA ARG A 79 -3.22 -6.44 3.58
C ARG A 79 -3.76 -5.33 2.68
N GLU A 80 -5.06 -5.06 2.85
CA GLU A 80 -5.72 -3.94 2.17
C GLU A 80 -5.00 -2.61 2.39
N ILE A 81 -4.43 -2.38 3.59
CA ILE A 81 -3.71 -1.13 3.89
C ILE A 81 -2.42 -0.97 3.09
N ASP A 82 -1.75 -2.08 2.77
CA ASP A 82 -0.51 -2.06 1.98
C ASP A 82 -0.86 -1.66 0.53
N ILE A 83 -2.01 -2.12 0.01
CA ILE A 83 -2.52 -1.70 -1.29
C ILE A 83 -2.99 -0.23 -1.29
N ILE A 84 -3.58 0.24 -0.19
CA ILE A 84 -3.97 1.65 -0.04
C ILE A 84 -2.75 2.57 -0.04
N GLU A 85 -1.63 2.15 0.56
CA GLU A 85 -0.36 2.88 0.49
C GLU A 85 0.14 3.00 -0.94
N GLU A 86 0.08 1.92 -1.73
CA GLU A 86 0.49 1.95 -3.14
C GLU A 86 -0.38 2.90 -3.97
N ILE A 87 -1.69 2.93 -3.70
CA ILE A 87 -2.61 3.89 -4.33
C ILE A 87 -2.22 5.32 -3.95
N ALA A 88 -1.93 5.58 -2.67
CA ALA A 88 -1.47 6.89 -2.20
C ALA A 88 -0.14 7.30 -2.84
N ARG A 89 0.81 6.37 -2.93
CA ARG A 89 2.15 6.56 -3.47
C ARG A 89 2.11 6.97 -4.94
N ILE A 90 1.28 6.30 -5.75
CA ILE A 90 1.11 6.62 -7.18
C ILE A 90 0.29 7.89 -7.41
N ARG A 91 -0.77 8.10 -6.61
CA ARG A 91 -1.58 9.33 -6.70
C ARG A 91 -0.80 10.57 -6.25
N GLY A 92 0.18 10.39 -5.37
CA GLY A 92 1.00 11.43 -4.77
C GLY A 92 0.47 11.87 -3.41
N TYR A 93 1.33 11.79 -2.39
CA TYR A 93 1.00 12.15 -1.00
C TYR A 93 0.54 13.60 -0.85
N ASP A 94 1.07 14.52 -1.65
CA ASP A 94 0.69 15.95 -1.63
C ASP A 94 -0.77 16.20 -2.02
N ARG A 95 -1.44 15.22 -2.65
CA ARG A 95 -2.85 15.29 -3.03
C ARG A 95 -3.80 14.79 -1.94
N ILE A 96 -3.27 14.34 -0.80
CA ILE A 96 -4.06 13.92 0.36
C ILE A 96 -4.40 15.17 1.19
N PRO A 97 -5.69 15.47 1.45
CA PRO A 97 -6.06 16.65 2.21
C PRO A 97 -5.49 16.63 3.63
N ALA A 98 -4.84 17.72 4.03
CA ALA A 98 -4.45 17.93 5.41
C ALA A 98 -5.67 18.37 6.23
N THR A 99 -6.09 17.55 7.18
CA THR A 99 -7.23 17.84 8.07
C THR A 99 -6.80 17.68 9.53
N LEU A 100 -7.27 18.58 10.40
CA LEU A 100 -7.10 18.40 11.85
C LEU A 100 -8.06 17.32 12.36
N PRO A 101 -7.60 16.40 13.23
CA PRO A 101 -8.49 15.44 13.85
C PRO A 101 -9.47 16.15 14.78
N VAL A 102 -10.70 15.66 14.84
CA VAL A 102 -11.66 16.11 15.87
C VAL A 102 -11.22 15.53 17.20
N VAL A 103 -10.85 16.41 18.14
CA VAL A 103 -10.42 16.02 19.49
C VAL A 103 -11.46 16.53 20.49
N SER A 104 -12.05 15.62 21.26
CA SER A 104 -12.88 15.98 22.42
C SER A 104 -11.98 16.25 23.62
N LEU A 105 -11.82 17.51 23.98
CA LEU A 105 -11.01 17.92 25.12
C LEU A 105 -11.85 17.96 26.40
N ALA A 106 -11.42 17.22 27.43
CA ALA A 106 -11.87 17.43 28.79
C ALA A 106 -10.89 18.39 29.50
N PRO A 107 -11.36 19.27 30.39
CA PRO A 107 -10.47 20.11 31.18
C PRO A 107 -9.54 19.23 32.03
N VAL A 108 -8.25 19.29 31.74
CA VAL A 108 -7.21 18.63 32.53
C VAL A 108 -6.73 19.64 33.56
N ARG A 109 -6.79 19.29 34.85
CA ARG A 109 -6.16 20.10 35.90
C ARG A 109 -4.65 20.06 35.67
N GLN A 110 -4.04 21.19 35.36
CA GLN A 110 -2.58 21.25 35.27
C GLN A 110 -1.97 20.95 36.64
N GLU A 111 -1.00 20.04 36.66
CA GLU A 111 -0.22 19.76 37.86
C GLU A 111 0.61 21.00 38.22
N ALA A 112 0.61 21.37 39.49
CA ALA A 112 1.27 22.59 39.97
C ALA A 112 2.77 22.63 39.63
N ARG A 113 3.41 21.44 39.55
CA ARG A 113 4.80 21.29 39.12
C ARG A 113 5.01 21.69 37.68
N LYS A 114 4.14 21.25 36.75
CA LYS A 114 4.25 21.55 35.33
C LYS A 114 4.03 23.05 35.06
N ALA A 115 3.06 23.64 35.75
CA ALA A 115 2.82 25.09 35.70
C ALA A 115 3.99 25.91 36.27
N LEU A 116 4.74 25.37 37.25
CA LEU A 116 5.93 26.01 37.79
C LEU A 116 7.12 25.89 36.82
N GLU A 117 7.33 24.72 36.23
CA GLU A 117 8.38 24.47 35.22
C GLU A 117 8.22 25.38 33.99
N ASP A 118 6.98 25.54 33.48
CA ASP A 118 6.68 26.43 32.34
C ASP A 118 6.93 27.92 32.64
N ARG A 119 6.89 28.33 33.93
CA ARG A 119 7.08 29.73 34.35
C ARG A 119 8.54 30.10 34.61
N ILE A 120 9.42 29.13 34.80
CA ILE A 120 10.84 29.34 35.10
C ILE A 120 11.70 29.31 33.82
N ARG A 121 11.14 28.86 32.70
CA ARG A 121 11.78 28.82 31.37
C ARG A 121 11.58 30.12 30.60
#